data_AF-A0A6H9YR32-F1
#
_entry.id   AF-A0A6H9YR32-F1
#
_cell.length_a   1.000
_cell.length_b   1.000
_cell.length_c   1.000
_cell.angle_alpha   90.00
_cell.angle_beta   90.00
_cell.angle_gamma   90.00
#
_symmetry.space_group_name_H-M   'P 1'
#
loop_
_entity.id
_entity.type
_entity.pdbx_description
1 polymer ?
#
loop_
_entity_poly.entity_id
_entity_poly.type
_entity_poly.pdbx_seq_one_letter_code
_entity_poly.pdbx_strand_id
1 'polypeptide(L)'
;MTTPSYVYGVTRAGTPVPKGLTGLDDKPVELIEGDGVGAIVSDLPQGRPLGERADLVAHQKVLNEFLDAAAVVVPFRFGAALSGREAVEKELLASNAERLGQVLDSLDGRLELRLKGTYVEDSVLREVMEQEPEIAQLSERIRQVPADAADAVYYDRVRLGEMIAQALERRRDHDGRALLDPLAPVAESVVNKPPAREEDVLDAAFLIDRAKREEFEAAVDKLGQAHGDRIKLRLVGPLPPYDFVPEA
;
A
#
# COMPACT_ATOMS: atom_id res chain seq x y z
N MET A 1 15.56 30.55 -18.36
CA MET A 1 15.01 29.96 -17.11
C MET A 1 14.94 28.48 -17.35
N THR A 2 15.65 27.67 -16.55
CA THR A 2 15.60 26.22 -16.67
C THR A 2 14.22 25.75 -16.20
N THR A 3 13.54 24.94 -16.99
CA THR A 3 12.27 24.34 -16.57
C THR A 3 12.57 23.38 -15.41
N PRO A 4 11.88 23.49 -14.26
CA PRO A 4 12.02 22.53 -13.18
C PRO A 4 11.69 21.13 -13.67
N SER A 5 12.38 20.12 -13.14
CA SER A 5 12.17 18.73 -13.49
C SER A 5 11.35 18.05 -12.41
N TYR A 6 10.24 17.42 -12.80
CA TYR A 6 9.47 16.53 -11.94
C TYR A 6 10.08 15.14 -11.95
N VAL A 7 10.26 14.52 -10.78
CA VAL A 7 10.93 13.21 -10.64
C VAL A 7 9.93 12.16 -10.19
N TYR A 8 9.73 11.15 -11.02
CA TYR A 8 8.82 10.04 -10.72
C TYR A 8 9.49 8.98 -9.82
N GLY A 9 10.78 8.72 -10.06
CA GLY A 9 11.58 7.71 -9.37
C GLY A 9 12.95 7.54 -10.03
N VAL A 10 13.69 6.53 -9.56
CA VAL A 10 15.02 6.19 -10.07
C VAL A 10 15.03 4.74 -10.57
N THR A 11 15.75 4.47 -11.65
CA THR A 11 15.97 3.14 -12.23
C THR A 11 17.46 2.97 -12.59
N ARG A 12 17.83 1.89 -13.29
CA ARG A 12 19.20 1.70 -13.80
C ARG A 12 19.47 2.60 -14.99
N ALA A 13 20.71 3.05 -15.13
CA ALA A 13 21.16 3.63 -16.40
C ALA A 13 20.99 2.60 -17.54
N GLY A 14 20.65 3.08 -18.73
CA GLY A 14 20.37 2.28 -19.92
C GLY A 14 18.97 1.69 -19.97
N THR A 15 18.12 1.91 -18.95
CA THR A 15 16.73 1.42 -18.95
C THR A 15 15.94 2.10 -20.05
N PRO A 16 15.37 1.37 -21.02
CA PRO A 16 14.61 1.97 -22.10
C PRO A 16 13.33 2.64 -21.57
N VAL A 17 13.11 3.91 -21.93
CA VAL A 17 11.83 4.57 -21.67
C VAL A 17 10.77 4.02 -22.63
N PRO A 18 9.61 3.54 -22.16
CA PRO A 18 8.54 3.08 -23.02
C PRO A 18 8.12 4.13 -24.07
N LYS A 19 7.91 3.69 -25.32
CA LYS A 19 7.66 4.61 -26.44
C LYS A 19 6.35 5.37 -26.25
N GLY A 20 6.42 6.69 -26.38
CA GLY A 20 5.23 7.56 -26.25
C GLY A 20 4.73 7.70 -24.82
N LEU A 21 5.53 7.30 -23.82
CA LEU A 21 5.18 7.48 -22.43
C LEU A 21 5.13 8.97 -22.07
N THR A 22 3.97 9.40 -21.60
CA THR A 22 3.74 10.74 -21.09
C THR A 22 3.43 10.70 -19.59
N GLY A 23 3.86 11.74 -18.89
CA GLY A 23 3.65 11.93 -17.47
C GLY A 23 2.62 13.02 -17.20
N LEU A 24 2.89 13.87 -16.20
CA LEU A 24 2.03 14.99 -15.83
C LEU A 24 1.79 15.94 -17.02
N ASP A 25 0.54 16.36 -17.24
CA ASP A 25 0.11 17.25 -18.33
C ASP A 25 0.67 16.85 -19.71
N ASP A 26 0.65 15.55 -19.98
CA ASP A 26 1.14 14.93 -21.22
C ASP A 26 2.60 15.27 -21.56
N LYS A 27 3.39 15.68 -20.55
CA LYS A 27 4.81 15.96 -20.74
C LYS A 27 5.57 14.67 -21.06
N PRO A 28 6.49 14.69 -22.03
CA PRO A 28 7.27 13.52 -22.37
C PRO A 28 8.10 13.08 -21.17
N VAL A 29 8.12 11.77 -20.92
CA VAL A 29 8.98 11.17 -19.91
C VAL A 29 10.35 10.90 -20.52
N GLU A 30 11.39 11.25 -19.78
CA GLU A 30 12.78 11.08 -20.16
C GLU A 30 13.57 10.41 -19.03
N LEU A 31 14.75 9.88 -19.38
CA LEU A 31 15.72 9.37 -18.43
C LEU A 31 16.93 10.31 -18.40
N ILE A 32 17.23 10.85 -17.22
CA ILE A 32 18.50 11.54 -16.96
C ILE A 32 19.42 10.52 -16.29
N GLU A 33 20.59 10.27 -16.86
CA GLU A 33 21.49 9.21 -16.41
C GLU A 33 22.75 9.77 -15.74
N GLY A 34 23.27 9.04 -14.75
CA GLY A 34 24.52 9.35 -14.07
C GLY A 34 24.98 8.19 -13.20
N ASP A 35 26.26 7.86 -13.23
CA ASP A 35 26.92 6.90 -12.32
C ASP A 35 26.17 5.55 -12.14
N GLY A 36 25.68 4.98 -13.25
CA GLY A 36 25.01 3.66 -13.29
C GLY A 36 23.53 3.67 -12.91
N VAL A 37 22.98 4.81 -12.52
CA VAL A 37 21.55 5.02 -12.21
C VAL A 37 20.93 6.05 -13.17
N GLY A 38 19.61 6.09 -13.22
CA GLY A 38 18.87 7.04 -14.05
C GLY A 38 17.60 7.54 -13.36
N ALA A 39 17.37 8.85 -13.36
CA ALA A 39 16.15 9.48 -12.86
C ALA A 39 15.10 9.51 -13.96
N ILE A 40 13.91 8.98 -13.66
CA ILE A 40 12.73 9.05 -14.52
C ILE A 40 12.08 10.41 -14.28
N VAL A 41 12.08 11.27 -15.30
CA VAL A 41 11.67 12.66 -15.17
C VAL A 41 10.75 13.13 -16.29
N SER A 42 10.08 14.25 -16.05
CA SER A 42 9.49 15.07 -17.11
C SER A 42 9.63 16.54 -16.71
N ASP A 43 9.34 17.45 -17.65
CA ASP A 43 9.14 18.86 -17.28
C ASP A 43 8.02 18.98 -16.23
N LEU A 44 8.24 19.80 -15.20
CA LEU A 44 7.21 20.16 -14.24
C LEU A 44 6.19 21.09 -14.91
N PRO A 45 4.88 20.76 -14.90
CA PRO A 45 3.87 21.66 -15.45
C PRO A 45 3.87 23.03 -14.78
N GLN A 46 3.68 24.08 -15.57
CA GLN A 46 3.62 25.47 -15.09
C GLN A 46 2.23 26.06 -15.29
N GLY A 47 1.88 27.07 -14.49
CA GLY A 47 0.62 27.81 -14.63
C GLY A 47 -0.56 27.24 -13.85
N ARG A 48 -0.35 26.16 -13.07
CA ARG A 48 -1.33 25.65 -12.09
C ARG A 48 -0.62 24.93 -10.93
N PRO A 49 -1.26 24.80 -9.76
CA PRO A 49 -0.75 23.94 -8.69
C PRO A 49 -0.86 22.45 -9.06
N LEU A 50 0.09 21.65 -8.57
CA LEU A 50 -0.02 20.20 -8.55
C LEU A 50 -0.86 19.73 -7.35
N GLY A 51 -1.52 18.60 -7.50
CA GLY A 51 -2.21 17.92 -6.39
C GLY A 51 -3.61 17.42 -6.75
N GLU A 52 -3.98 17.47 -8.02
CA GLU A 52 -5.23 16.88 -8.47
C GLU A 52 -5.14 15.35 -8.52
N ARG A 53 -6.29 14.68 -8.44
CA ARG A 53 -6.35 13.21 -8.59
C ARG A 53 -5.75 12.75 -9.92
N ALA A 54 -5.93 13.53 -10.98
CA ALA A 54 -5.35 13.23 -12.29
C ALA A 54 -3.82 13.21 -12.24
N ASP A 55 -3.19 14.11 -11.49
CA ASP A 55 -1.74 14.19 -11.32
C ASP A 55 -1.19 12.94 -10.65
N LEU A 56 -1.84 12.50 -9.56
CA LEU A 56 -1.48 11.29 -8.84
C LEU A 56 -1.59 10.04 -9.74
N VAL A 57 -2.65 9.95 -10.54
CA VAL A 57 -2.86 8.84 -11.47
C VAL A 57 -1.80 8.85 -12.58
N ALA A 58 -1.47 10.01 -13.13
CA ALA A 58 -0.42 10.15 -14.14
C ALA A 58 0.96 9.76 -13.59
N HIS A 59 1.29 10.19 -12.36
CA HIS A 59 2.52 9.76 -11.66
C HIS A 59 2.61 8.24 -11.53
N GLN A 60 1.53 7.60 -11.05
CA GLN A 60 1.48 6.15 -10.88
C GLN A 60 1.57 5.43 -12.22
N LYS A 61 0.90 5.94 -13.26
CA LYS A 61 0.95 5.37 -14.61
C LYS A 61 2.38 5.28 -15.12
N VAL A 62 3.17 6.35 -14.98
CA VAL A 62 4.58 6.35 -15.41
C VAL A 62 5.35 5.21 -14.74
N LEU A 63 5.26 5.08 -13.42
CA LEU A 63 5.98 4.03 -12.69
C LEU A 63 5.52 2.62 -13.07
N ASN A 64 4.21 2.43 -13.26
CA ASN A 64 3.64 1.14 -13.67
C ASN A 64 4.15 0.69 -15.03
N GLU A 65 4.30 1.60 -16.00
CA GLU A 65 4.80 1.28 -17.34
C GLU A 65 6.26 0.77 -17.30
N PHE A 66 7.08 1.27 -16.37
CA PHE A 66 8.42 0.72 -16.15
C PHE A 66 8.38 -0.68 -15.52
N LEU A 67 7.47 -0.92 -14.56
CA LEU A 67 7.31 -2.25 -13.94
C LEU A 67 6.78 -3.31 -14.92
N ASP A 68 5.87 -2.91 -15.81
CA ASP A 68 5.32 -3.75 -16.87
C ASP A 68 6.40 -4.09 -17.91
N ALA A 69 7.32 -3.16 -18.17
CA ALA A 69 8.54 -3.41 -18.93
C ALA A 69 9.62 -4.21 -18.16
N ALA A 70 9.30 -4.72 -16.96
CA ALA A 70 10.19 -5.47 -16.07
C ALA A 70 11.44 -4.70 -15.62
N ALA A 71 11.40 -3.37 -15.64
CA ALA A 71 12.46 -2.54 -15.08
C ALA A 71 12.34 -2.45 -13.55
N VAL A 72 13.48 -2.42 -12.87
CA VAL A 72 13.55 -2.12 -11.44
C VAL A 72 13.42 -0.62 -11.21
N VAL A 73 12.60 -0.21 -10.25
CA VAL A 73 12.33 1.20 -9.96
C VAL A 73 12.29 1.43 -8.45
N VAL A 74 12.97 2.49 -8.01
CA VAL A 74 12.82 3.13 -6.70
C VAL A 74 11.82 4.27 -6.87
N PRO A 75 10.55 4.09 -6.47
CA PRO A 75 9.53 5.10 -6.68
C PRO A 75 9.71 6.28 -5.70
N PHE A 76 9.53 7.49 -6.21
CA PHE A 76 9.51 8.69 -5.36
C PHE A 76 8.06 9.01 -4.97
N ARG A 77 7.88 9.57 -3.78
CA ARG A 77 6.57 10.09 -3.34
C ARG A 77 6.15 11.22 -4.29
N PHE A 78 4.85 11.32 -4.53
CA PHE A 78 4.28 12.35 -5.41
C PHE A 78 4.70 13.75 -4.97
N GLY A 79 5.01 14.62 -5.94
CA GLY A 79 5.42 16.00 -5.69
C GLY A 79 6.94 16.24 -5.63
N ALA A 80 7.77 15.23 -5.90
CA ALA A 80 9.21 15.42 -5.97
C ALA A 80 9.60 16.21 -7.23
N ALA A 81 10.21 17.39 -7.04
CA ALA A 81 10.67 18.24 -8.13
C ALA A 81 12.03 18.88 -7.79
N LEU A 82 12.88 19.05 -8.81
CA LEU A 82 14.16 19.74 -8.73
C LEU A 82 14.18 20.94 -9.67
N SER A 83 15.11 21.86 -9.44
CA SER A 83 15.21 23.13 -10.17
C SER A 83 15.50 22.97 -11.68
N GLY A 84 15.92 21.78 -12.10
CA GLY A 84 16.07 21.38 -13.50
C GLY A 84 17.02 20.20 -13.66
N ARG A 85 17.36 19.89 -14.91
CA ARG A 85 18.23 18.76 -15.29
C ARG A 85 19.56 18.71 -14.52
N GLU A 86 20.27 19.83 -14.42
CA GLU A 86 21.57 19.87 -13.74
C GLU A 86 21.45 19.51 -12.24
N ALA A 87 20.38 19.92 -11.58
CA ALA A 87 20.11 19.56 -10.19
C ALA A 87 19.78 18.06 -10.07
N VAL A 88 19.03 17.49 -11.02
CA VAL A 88 18.81 16.04 -11.07
C VAL A 88 20.13 15.28 -11.19
N GLU A 89 21.02 15.71 -12.09
CA GLU A 89 22.33 15.07 -12.30
C GLU A 89 23.22 15.15 -11.05
N LYS A 90 23.35 16.35 -10.45
CA LYS A 90 24.30 16.59 -9.36
C LYS A 90 23.75 16.28 -7.97
N GLU A 91 22.56 16.78 -7.66
CA GLU A 91 21.98 16.73 -6.31
C GLU A 91 21.28 15.40 -6.05
N LEU A 92 20.62 14.82 -7.06
CA LEU A 92 19.95 13.52 -6.92
C LEU A 92 20.87 12.36 -7.29
N LEU A 93 21.38 12.30 -8.52
CA LEU A 93 22.10 11.12 -9.02
C LEU A 93 23.52 11.04 -8.46
N ALA A 94 24.41 11.99 -8.80
CA ALA A 94 25.82 11.91 -8.41
C ALA A 94 26.02 11.84 -6.88
N SER A 95 25.21 12.59 -6.12
CA SER A 95 25.31 12.61 -4.65
C SER A 95 24.80 11.33 -3.96
N ASN A 96 23.98 10.52 -4.64
CA ASN A 96 23.33 9.35 -4.04
C ASN A 96 23.54 8.05 -4.85
N ALA A 97 24.40 8.04 -5.87
CA ALA A 97 24.51 6.95 -6.83
C ALA A 97 24.74 5.58 -6.18
N GLU A 98 25.66 5.50 -5.21
CA GLU A 98 25.95 4.26 -4.48
C GLU A 98 24.74 3.78 -3.68
N ARG A 99 24.10 4.67 -2.91
CA ARG A 99 22.90 4.36 -2.12
C ARG A 99 21.75 3.92 -3.01
N LEU A 100 21.47 4.65 -4.09
CA LEU A 100 20.41 4.34 -5.05
C LEU A 100 20.70 3.01 -5.76
N GLY A 101 21.94 2.75 -6.13
CA GLY A 101 22.39 1.48 -6.71
C GLY A 101 22.11 0.30 -5.80
N GLN A 102 22.46 0.40 -4.51
CA GLN A 102 22.20 -0.66 -3.53
C GLN A 102 20.70 -0.92 -3.33
N VAL A 103 19.86 0.12 -3.32
CA VAL A 103 18.40 -0.03 -3.23
C VAL A 103 17.84 -0.67 -4.51
N LEU A 104 18.35 -0.30 -5.69
CA LEU A 104 17.96 -0.96 -6.93
C LEU A 104 18.40 -2.43 -6.96
N ASP A 105 19.60 -2.76 -6.45
CA ASP A 105 20.07 -4.15 -6.33
C ASP A 105 19.13 -4.97 -5.43
N SER A 106 18.63 -4.38 -4.34
CA SER A 106 17.72 -5.05 -3.41
C SER A 106 16.27 -5.16 -3.91
N LEU A 107 15.91 -4.46 -4.99
CA LEU A 107 14.57 -4.51 -5.59
C LEU A 107 14.55 -5.24 -6.94
N ASP A 108 15.72 -5.50 -7.52
CA ASP A 108 15.81 -6.11 -8.84
C ASP A 108 15.19 -7.52 -8.86
N GLY A 109 14.45 -7.82 -9.92
CA GLY A 109 13.68 -9.06 -10.05
C GLY A 109 12.49 -9.22 -9.09
N ARG A 110 12.21 -8.23 -8.23
CA ARG A 110 11.15 -8.28 -7.21
C ARG A 110 9.98 -7.38 -7.57
N LEU A 111 8.84 -7.64 -6.96
CA LEU A 111 7.64 -6.82 -7.08
C LEU A 111 6.92 -6.70 -5.74
N GLU A 112 6.21 -5.60 -5.56
CA GLU A 112 5.35 -5.39 -4.39
C GLU A 112 3.92 -5.86 -4.71
N LEU A 113 3.36 -6.68 -3.82
CA LEU A 113 1.93 -6.97 -3.75
C LEU A 113 1.41 -6.51 -2.40
N ARG A 114 0.19 -5.96 -2.38
CA ARG A 114 -0.48 -5.55 -1.15
C ARG A 114 -1.72 -6.37 -0.91
N LEU A 115 -1.78 -7.04 0.24
CA LEU A 115 -2.96 -7.78 0.69
C LEU A 115 -3.72 -6.94 1.72
N LYS A 116 -5.00 -6.74 1.45
CA LYS A 116 -5.95 -6.19 2.42
C LYS A 116 -6.96 -7.26 2.80
N GLY A 117 -7.12 -7.48 4.10
CA GLY A 117 -8.20 -8.28 4.67
C GLY A 117 -9.15 -7.39 5.45
N THR A 118 -10.45 -7.51 5.20
CA THR A 118 -11.49 -6.74 5.88
C THR A 118 -12.60 -7.69 6.34
N TYR A 119 -13.06 -7.55 7.58
CA TYR A 119 -14.18 -8.33 8.08
C TYR A 119 -15.46 -8.04 7.31
N VAL A 120 -16.32 -9.05 7.22
CA VAL A 120 -17.74 -8.86 6.93
C VAL A 120 -18.42 -8.50 8.23
N GLU A 121 -18.81 -7.24 8.39
CA GLU A 121 -19.33 -6.65 9.64
C GLU A 121 -20.38 -7.52 10.34
N ASP A 122 -21.44 -7.92 9.62
CA ASP A 122 -22.51 -8.75 10.18
C ASP A 122 -22.01 -10.14 10.64
N SER A 123 -21.08 -10.75 9.90
CA SER A 123 -20.51 -12.05 10.24
C SER A 123 -19.66 -11.94 11.51
N VAL A 124 -18.77 -10.95 11.58
CA VAL A 124 -17.87 -10.81 12.72
C VAL A 124 -18.60 -10.39 13.99
N LEU A 125 -19.60 -9.51 13.90
CA LEU A 125 -20.42 -9.13 15.05
C LEU A 125 -21.22 -10.31 15.57
N ARG A 126 -21.78 -11.15 14.69
CA ARG A 126 -22.46 -12.38 15.10
C ARG A 126 -21.52 -13.32 15.85
N GLU A 127 -20.31 -13.53 15.33
CA GLU A 127 -19.30 -14.37 15.99
C GLU A 127 -18.93 -13.82 17.38
N VAL A 128 -18.78 -12.51 17.53
CA VAL A 128 -18.54 -11.87 18.84
C VAL A 128 -19.69 -12.15 19.80
N MET A 129 -20.94 -11.99 19.35
CA MET A 129 -22.13 -12.23 20.17
C MET A 129 -22.27 -13.70 20.57
N GLU A 130 -21.85 -14.65 19.72
CA GLU A 130 -21.89 -16.08 20.01
C GLU A 130 -20.78 -16.53 20.98
N GLN A 131 -19.59 -15.92 20.88
CA GLN A 131 -18.41 -16.33 21.65
C GLN A 131 -18.23 -15.59 22.98
N GLU A 132 -18.88 -14.43 23.15
CA GLU A 132 -18.74 -13.58 24.33
C GLU A 132 -20.12 -13.38 25.02
N PRO A 133 -20.58 -14.31 25.88
CA PRO A 133 -21.92 -14.28 26.47
C PRO A 133 -22.23 -13.00 27.25
N GLU A 134 -21.23 -12.37 27.85
CA GLU A 134 -21.39 -11.12 28.59
C GLU A 134 -21.81 -9.96 27.66
N ILE A 135 -21.22 -9.89 26.46
CA ILE A 135 -21.58 -8.91 25.42
C ILE A 135 -23.02 -9.15 24.97
N ALA A 136 -23.38 -10.41 24.71
CA ALA A 136 -24.72 -10.79 24.31
C ALA A 136 -25.78 -10.43 25.36
N GLN A 137 -25.52 -10.73 26.62
CA GLN A 137 -26.43 -10.42 27.74
C GLN A 137 -26.59 -8.90 27.95
N LEU A 138 -25.51 -8.13 27.84
CA LEU A 138 -25.57 -6.67 27.95
C LEU A 138 -26.36 -6.05 26.79
N SER A 139 -26.14 -6.53 25.56
CA SER A 139 -26.89 -6.09 24.37
C SER A 139 -28.39 -6.36 24.51
N GLU A 140 -28.78 -7.55 24.97
CA GLU A 140 -30.18 -7.91 25.17
C GLU A 140 -30.84 -7.06 26.26
N ARG A 141 -30.15 -6.82 27.39
CA ARG A 141 -30.64 -5.94 28.45
C ARG A 141 -30.93 -4.53 27.94
N ILE A 142 -30.02 -3.96 27.15
CA ILE A 142 -30.18 -2.62 26.56
C ILE A 142 -31.37 -2.59 25.59
N ARG A 143 -31.57 -3.66 24.80
CA ARG A 143 -32.68 -3.78 23.83
C ARG A 143 -34.05 -3.84 24.48
N GLN A 144 -34.14 -4.37 25.70
CA GLN A 144 -35.38 -4.46 26.47
C GLN A 144 -35.79 -3.13 27.12
N VAL A 145 -34.92 -2.11 27.11
CA VAL A 145 -35.23 -0.80 27.70
C VAL A 145 -36.10 0.04 26.76
N PRO A 146 -37.25 0.56 27.24
CA PRO A 146 -38.11 1.45 26.47
C PRO A 146 -37.39 2.70 25.95
N ALA A 147 -37.79 3.18 24.77
CA ALA A 147 -37.12 4.31 24.09
C ALA A 147 -37.19 5.63 24.88
N ASP A 148 -38.21 5.81 25.72
CA ASP A 148 -38.40 6.95 26.62
C ASP A 148 -37.51 6.91 27.87
N ALA A 149 -36.81 5.80 28.12
CA ALA A 149 -35.84 5.64 29.20
C ALA A 149 -34.38 5.51 28.69
N ALA A 150 -34.08 6.05 27.50
CA ALA A 150 -32.79 5.90 26.85
C ALA A 150 -31.59 6.39 27.70
N ASP A 151 -31.79 7.44 28.51
CA ASP A 151 -30.77 7.99 29.39
C ASP A 151 -30.35 7.01 30.50
N ALA A 152 -31.26 6.11 30.91
CA ALA A 152 -31.00 5.13 31.97
C ALA A 152 -29.98 4.06 31.56
N VAL A 153 -29.77 3.86 30.24
CA VAL A 153 -28.83 2.87 29.69
C VAL A 153 -27.67 3.50 28.92
N TYR A 154 -27.46 4.82 29.04
CA TYR A 154 -26.37 5.49 28.34
C TYR A 154 -25.00 4.86 28.65
N TYR A 155 -24.67 4.70 29.94
CA TYR A 155 -23.41 4.08 30.37
C TYR A 155 -23.29 2.62 29.93
N ASP A 156 -24.39 1.88 29.94
CA ASP A 156 -24.42 0.49 29.49
C ASP A 156 -24.16 0.39 27.97
N ARG A 157 -24.64 1.34 27.16
CA ARG A 157 -24.34 1.42 25.72
C ARG A 157 -22.88 1.73 25.45
N VAL A 158 -22.30 2.67 26.19
CA VAL A 158 -20.86 2.97 26.09
C VAL A 158 -20.03 1.72 26.42
N ARG A 159 -20.35 1.08 27.55
CA ARG A 159 -19.68 -0.15 27.97
C ARG A 159 -19.83 -1.28 26.94
N LEU A 160 -21.01 -1.46 26.35
CA LEU A 160 -21.22 -2.45 25.29
C LEU A 160 -20.30 -2.18 24.09
N GLY A 161 -20.21 -0.93 23.65
CA GLY A 161 -19.32 -0.52 22.56
C GLY A 161 -17.85 -0.84 22.87
N GLU A 162 -17.39 -0.51 24.08
CA GLU A 162 -16.02 -0.82 24.53
C GLU A 162 -15.74 -2.33 24.53
N MET A 163 -16.68 -3.14 25.02
CA MET A 163 -16.53 -4.59 25.06
C MET A 163 -16.47 -5.20 23.64
N ILE A 164 -17.31 -4.72 22.72
CA ILE A 164 -17.28 -5.14 21.31
C ILE A 164 -15.95 -4.74 20.67
N ALA A 165 -15.49 -3.50 20.86
CA ALA A 165 -14.23 -3.03 20.30
C ALA A 165 -13.03 -3.87 20.77
N GLN A 166 -12.96 -4.18 22.07
CA GLN A 166 -11.92 -5.04 22.63
C GLN A 166 -11.99 -6.48 22.10
N ALA A 167 -13.20 -7.03 21.94
CA ALA A 167 -13.37 -8.36 21.36
C ALA A 167 -12.90 -8.38 19.90
N LEU A 168 -13.27 -7.37 19.10
CA LEU A 168 -12.83 -7.23 17.72
C LEU A 168 -11.31 -7.08 17.61
N GLU A 169 -10.68 -6.29 18.47
CA GLU A 169 -9.23 -6.10 18.51
C GLU A 169 -8.49 -7.42 18.77
N ARG A 170 -8.89 -8.19 19.79
CA ARG A 170 -8.29 -9.51 20.08
C ARG A 170 -8.41 -10.47 18.89
N ARG A 171 -9.57 -10.48 18.22
CA ARG A 171 -9.80 -11.32 17.04
C ARG A 171 -8.94 -10.88 15.87
N ARG A 172 -8.85 -9.57 15.64
CA ARG A 172 -8.01 -8.97 14.61
C ARG A 172 -6.57 -9.43 14.70
N ASP A 173 -5.98 -9.40 15.88
CA ASP A 173 -4.60 -9.84 16.09
C ASP A 173 -4.41 -11.32 15.76
N HIS A 174 -5.37 -12.16 16.14
CA HIS A 174 -5.35 -13.60 15.85
C HIS A 174 -5.49 -13.86 14.35
N ASP A 175 -6.52 -13.28 13.73
CA ASP A 175 -6.84 -13.49 12.32
C ASP A 175 -5.80 -12.87 11.39
N GLY A 176 -5.25 -11.70 11.74
CA GLY A 176 -4.17 -11.07 11.00
C GLY A 176 -2.93 -11.96 10.94
N ARG A 177 -2.55 -12.61 12.06
CA ARG A 177 -1.46 -13.60 12.07
C ARG A 177 -1.80 -14.84 11.23
N ALA A 178 -3.02 -15.36 11.35
CA ALA A 178 -3.46 -16.51 10.56
C ALA A 178 -3.42 -16.25 9.04
N LEU A 179 -3.61 -15.00 8.61
CA LEU A 179 -3.46 -14.60 7.20
C LEU A 179 -2.00 -14.34 6.81
N LEU A 180 -1.17 -13.80 7.72
CA LEU A 180 0.23 -13.46 7.46
C LEU A 180 1.15 -14.68 7.43
N ASP A 181 1.04 -15.57 8.42
CA ASP A 181 1.99 -16.67 8.64
C ASP A 181 2.12 -17.60 7.42
N PRO A 182 1.04 -17.95 6.68
CA PRO A 182 1.14 -18.78 5.49
C PRO A 182 1.80 -18.07 4.29
N LEU A 183 1.79 -16.74 4.26
CA LEU A 183 2.36 -15.93 3.18
C LEU A 183 3.82 -15.52 3.43
N ALA A 184 4.25 -15.50 4.69
CA ALA A 184 5.62 -15.13 5.04
C ALA A 184 6.71 -15.96 4.32
N PRO A 185 6.58 -17.30 4.14
CA PRO A 185 7.62 -18.11 3.48
C PRO A 185 7.79 -17.83 1.97
N VAL A 186 6.76 -17.32 1.31
CA VAL A 186 6.77 -17.01 -0.13
C VAL A 186 7.17 -15.56 -0.43
N ALA A 187 7.28 -14.72 0.61
CA ALA A 187 7.75 -13.34 0.51
C ALA A 187 9.22 -13.20 0.93
N GLU A 188 9.95 -12.31 0.26
CA GLU A 188 11.31 -11.93 0.65
C GLU A 188 11.30 -10.94 1.83
N SER A 189 10.27 -10.09 1.89
CA SER A 189 10.07 -9.16 3.00
C SER A 189 8.59 -8.80 3.13
N VAL A 190 8.17 -8.42 4.33
CA VAL A 190 6.78 -8.06 4.66
C VAL A 190 6.77 -6.79 5.50
N VAL A 191 5.93 -5.84 5.10
CA VAL A 191 5.64 -4.63 5.87
C VAL A 191 4.16 -4.67 6.26
N ASN A 192 3.89 -4.92 7.54
CA ASN A 192 2.54 -4.89 8.08
C ASN A 192 2.19 -3.47 8.55
N LYS A 193 1.09 -2.91 8.04
CA LYS A 193 0.61 -1.59 8.43
C LYS A 193 -0.49 -1.72 9.48
N PRO A 194 -0.56 -0.78 10.44
CA PRO A 194 -1.68 -0.70 11.35
C PRO A 194 -3.00 -0.63 10.56
N PRO A 195 -3.99 -1.46 10.92
CA PRO A 195 -5.36 -1.34 10.42
C PRO A 195 -5.88 0.09 10.57
N ALA A 196 -6.45 0.66 9.50
CA ALA A 196 -6.92 2.04 9.51
C ALA A 196 -8.37 2.16 10.01
N ARG A 197 -9.16 1.10 9.82
CA ARG A 197 -10.56 1.02 10.21
C ARG A 197 -10.80 -0.14 11.17
N GLU A 198 -11.93 -0.13 11.86
CA GLU A 198 -12.27 -1.18 12.84
C GLU A 198 -12.46 -2.54 12.17
N GLU A 199 -13.00 -2.55 10.96
CA GLU A 199 -13.23 -3.73 10.14
C GLU A 199 -11.95 -4.27 9.45
N ASP A 200 -10.87 -3.49 9.42
CA ASP A 200 -9.63 -3.92 8.77
C ASP A 200 -8.94 -5.00 9.63
N VAL A 201 -8.64 -6.13 9.01
CA VAL A 201 -7.96 -7.29 9.65
C VAL A 201 -6.46 -7.25 9.38
N LEU A 202 -6.12 -6.98 8.13
CA LEU A 202 -4.75 -7.00 7.64
C LEU A 202 -4.58 -5.94 6.57
N ASP A 203 -3.49 -5.18 6.63
CA ASP A 203 -3.03 -4.33 5.54
C ASP A 203 -1.52 -4.49 5.43
N ALA A 204 -1.07 -5.41 4.58
CA ALA A 204 0.34 -5.77 4.47
C ALA A 204 0.84 -5.66 3.04
N ALA A 205 2.04 -5.09 2.88
CA ALA A 205 2.81 -5.12 1.65
C ALA A 205 3.82 -6.27 1.71
N PHE A 206 3.98 -6.97 0.59
CA PHE A 206 4.86 -8.11 0.42
C PHE A 206 5.79 -7.82 -0.75
N LEU A 207 7.09 -7.88 -0.50
CA LEU A 207 8.10 -7.89 -1.54
C LEU A 207 8.34 -9.35 -1.90
N ILE A 208 8.04 -9.72 -3.14
CA ILE A 208 8.20 -11.10 -3.61
C ILE A 208 9.07 -11.14 -4.85
N ASP A 209 9.78 -12.25 -5.05
CA ASP A 209 10.41 -12.53 -6.34
C ASP A 209 9.32 -12.63 -7.42
N ARG A 210 9.55 -11.98 -8.57
CA ARG A 210 8.60 -12.00 -9.70
C ARG A 210 8.28 -13.43 -10.15
N ALA A 211 9.23 -14.37 -10.05
CA ALA A 211 9.03 -15.78 -10.39
C ALA A 211 8.12 -16.52 -9.39
N LYS A 212 8.00 -16.05 -8.15
CA LYS A 212 7.12 -16.64 -7.11
C LYS A 212 5.71 -16.06 -7.12
N ARG A 213 5.38 -15.17 -8.06
CA ARG A 213 4.08 -14.48 -8.10
C ARG A 213 2.89 -15.44 -8.12
N GLU A 214 2.91 -16.43 -9.01
CA GLU A 214 1.80 -17.39 -9.13
C GLU A 214 1.63 -18.23 -7.86
N GLU A 215 2.74 -18.60 -7.21
CA GLU A 215 2.72 -19.31 -5.93
C GLU A 215 2.10 -18.46 -4.82
N PHE A 216 2.47 -17.18 -4.76
CA PHE A 216 1.90 -16.21 -3.81
C PHE A 216 0.40 -16.02 -4.03
N GLU A 217 -0.03 -15.79 -5.28
CA GLU A 217 -1.45 -15.64 -5.64
C GLU A 217 -2.26 -16.90 -5.25
N ALA A 218 -1.73 -18.09 -5.52
CA ALA A 218 -2.37 -19.35 -5.13
C ALA A 218 -2.46 -19.53 -3.60
N ALA A 219 -1.49 -19.03 -2.83
CA ALA A 219 -1.56 -19.04 -1.37
C ALA A 219 -2.65 -18.09 -0.85
N VAL A 220 -2.78 -16.90 -1.43
CA VAL A 220 -3.85 -15.95 -1.12
C VAL A 220 -5.23 -16.52 -1.46
N ASP A 221 -5.37 -17.20 -2.59
CA ASP A 221 -6.63 -17.84 -2.98
C ASP A 221 -7.06 -18.92 -1.98
N LYS A 222 -6.13 -19.73 -1.47
CA LYS A 222 -6.41 -20.72 -0.41
C LYS A 222 -6.89 -20.05 0.87
N LEU A 223 -6.29 -18.93 1.27
CA LEU A 223 -6.75 -18.13 2.41
C LEU A 223 -8.15 -17.58 2.16
N GLY A 224 -8.42 -17.09 0.95
CA GLY A 224 -9.74 -16.61 0.55
C GLY A 224 -10.81 -17.69 0.65
N GLN A 225 -10.50 -18.93 0.27
CA GLN A 225 -11.41 -20.08 0.41
C GLN A 225 -11.63 -20.47 1.88
N ALA A 226 -10.59 -20.42 2.70
CA ALA A 226 -10.67 -20.80 4.12
C ALA A 226 -11.39 -19.77 5.00
N HIS A 227 -11.34 -18.49 4.64
CA HIS A 227 -11.84 -17.38 5.47
C HIS A 227 -12.96 -16.55 4.82
N GLY A 228 -13.38 -16.86 3.59
CA GLY A 228 -14.20 -16.00 2.73
C GLY A 228 -15.59 -15.62 3.28
N ASP A 229 -16.16 -16.40 4.19
CA ASP A 229 -17.47 -16.11 4.80
C ASP A 229 -17.42 -14.95 5.81
N ARG A 230 -16.23 -14.69 6.36
CA ARG A 230 -16.01 -13.71 7.44
C ARG A 230 -14.97 -12.65 7.12
N ILE A 231 -14.03 -12.91 6.23
CA ILE A 231 -12.97 -11.97 5.82
C ILE A 231 -12.92 -11.89 4.30
N LYS A 232 -13.10 -10.68 3.77
CA LYS A 232 -12.88 -10.36 2.37
C LYS A 232 -11.42 -10.01 2.16
N LEU A 233 -10.74 -10.80 1.34
CA LEU A 233 -9.37 -10.54 0.92
C LEU A 233 -9.34 -9.80 -0.41
N ARG A 234 -8.47 -8.80 -0.52
CA ARG A 234 -8.19 -8.05 -1.74
C ARG A 234 -6.68 -7.96 -1.93
N LEU A 235 -6.20 -8.59 -2.99
CA LEU A 235 -4.81 -8.48 -3.44
C LEU A 235 -4.71 -7.36 -4.49
N VAL A 236 -3.71 -6.49 -4.36
CA VAL A 236 -3.45 -5.37 -5.27
C VAL A 236 -1.98 -5.40 -5.70
N GLY A 237 -1.74 -5.36 -7.00
CA GLY A 237 -0.41 -5.21 -7.59
C GLY A 237 -0.28 -5.90 -8.95
N PRO A 238 0.91 -5.92 -9.54
CA PRO A 238 2.17 -5.41 -8.98
C PRO A 238 2.14 -3.89 -8.78
N LEU A 239 2.77 -3.41 -7.70
CA LEU A 239 2.90 -2.00 -7.38
C LEU A 239 4.38 -1.58 -7.44
N PRO A 240 4.67 -0.29 -7.69
CA PRO A 240 5.99 0.25 -7.40
C PRO A 240 6.29 0.05 -5.91
N PRO A 241 7.51 -0.38 -5.55
CA PRO A 241 7.83 -0.85 -4.20
C PRO A 241 7.97 0.28 -3.16
N TYR A 242 6.91 1.06 -2.96
CA TYR A 242 6.88 2.20 -2.05
C TYR A 242 7.14 1.82 -0.60
N ASP A 243 6.74 0.62 -0.19
CA ASP A 243 6.88 0.16 1.20
C ASP A 243 8.25 -0.45 1.50
N PHE A 244 9.07 -0.66 0.46
CA PHE A 244 10.39 -1.31 0.56
C PHE A 244 11.56 -0.39 0.17
N VAL A 245 11.28 0.88 -0.07
CA VAL A 245 12.31 1.90 -0.24
C VAL A 245 12.62 2.59 1.09
N PRO A 246 13.90 2.83 1.43
CA PRO A 246 14.26 3.61 2.61
C PRO A 246 13.63 5.01 2.56
N GLU A 247 13.23 5.56 3.70
CA GLU A 247 12.86 6.98 3.76
C GLU A 247 14.09 7.84 3.36
N ALA A 248 13.85 8.80 2.47
CA ALA A 248 14.87 9.72 1.98
C ALA A 248 15.27 10.73 3.07
#